data_AF-A0A2E0TFJ1-F1
#
_entry.id   AF-A0A2E0TFJ1-F1
#
_cell.length_a   1.000
_cell.length_b   1.000
_cell.length_c   1.000
_cell.angle_alpha   90.00
_cell.angle_beta   90.00
_cell.angle_gamma   90.00
#
_symmetry.space_group_name_H-M   'P 1'
#
loop_
_entity.id
_entity.type
_entity.pdbx_description
1 polymer ?
#
loop_
_entity_poly.entity_id
_entity_poly.type
_entity_poly.pdbx_seq_one_letter_code
_entity_poly.pdbx_strand_id
1 'polypeptide(L)'
;MLYVDQTELFLKGPIDWSWLARAGQLSGRALHVAIALAMQCGLERGLSFRMRRRFCSDLGLERTAVYRGLKKLEQAGLVRVQRRRGARPIVSLVGFELRSRVG
;
A
#
# COMPACT_ATOMS: atom_id res chain seq x y z
N MET A 1 -28.19 4.67 -13.84
CA MET A 1 -27.20 5.78 -13.84
C MET A 1 -26.80 6.02 -12.40
N LEU A 2 -25.73 5.38 -11.92
CA LEU A 2 -25.27 5.54 -10.54
C LEU A 2 -24.37 6.79 -10.48
N TYR A 3 -24.78 7.79 -9.71
CA TYR A 3 -23.94 8.94 -9.37
C TYR A 3 -22.79 8.41 -8.49
N VAL A 4 -21.56 8.46 -9.01
CA VAL A 4 -20.38 8.27 -8.18
C VAL A 4 -20.22 9.54 -7.36
N ASP A 5 -20.46 9.44 -6.06
CA ASP A 5 -20.22 10.54 -5.11
C ASP A 5 -18.72 10.92 -5.18
N GLN A 6 -18.43 12.17 -5.55
CA GLN A 6 -17.06 12.66 -5.67
C GLN A 6 -16.33 12.75 -4.31
N THR A 7 -17.02 12.48 -3.20
CA THR A 7 -16.43 12.40 -1.86
C THR A 7 -15.91 11.00 -1.49
N GLU A 8 -16.24 9.96 -2.27
CA GLU A 8 -15.77 8.60 -1.99
C GLU A 8 -14.28 8.43 -2.30
N LEU A 9 -13.58 7.72 -1.40
CA LEU A 9 -12.19 7.34 -1.63
C LEU A 9 -12.10 6.29 -2.72
N PHE A 10 -11.30 6.57 -3.75
CA PHE A 10 -10.97 5.61 -4.79
C PHE A 10 -9.46 5.37 -4.86
N LEU A 11 -9.07 4.18 -5.28
CA LEU A 11 -7.67 3.87 -5.55
C LEU A 11 -7.28 4.50 -6.89
N LYS A 12 -6.61 5.66 -6.83
CA LYS A 12 -6.22 6.43 -8.01
C LYS A 12 -5.09 5.73 -8.77
N GLY A 13 -5.32 5.48 -10.06
CA GLY A 13 -4.33 4.91 -10.97
C GLY A 13 -3.20 5.87 -11.33
N PRO A 14 -2.11 5.35 -11.92
CA PRO A 14 -1.89 3.96 -12.31
C PRO A 14 -1.35 3.12 -11.16
N ILE A 15 -1.98 1.97 -10.95
CA ILE A 15 -1.51 1.00 -9.98
C ILE A 15 -0.74 -0.06 -10.75
N ASP A 16 0.49 -0.35 -10.33
CA ASP A 16 1.28 -1.40 -10.95
C ASP A 16 0.62 -2.77 -10.69
N TRP A 17 -0.02 -3.32 -11.74
CA TRP A 17 -0.71 -4.59 -11.67
C TRP A 17 0.25 -5.75 -11.36
N SER A 18 1.46 -5.73 -11.90
CA SER A 18 2.45 -6.78 -11.68
C SER A 18 2.89 -6.81 -10.22
N TRP A 19 3.07 -5.63 -9.62
CA TRP A 19 3.40 -5.47 -8.21
C TRP A 19 2.25 -5.96 -7.31
N LEU A 20 1.01 -5.57 -7.62
CA LEU A 20 -0.17 -6.05 -6.89
C LEU A 20 -0.39 -7.55 -7.03
N ALA A 21 -0.22 -8.11 -8.23
CA ALA A 21 -0.39 -9.53 -8.48
C ALA A 21 0.61 -10.35 -7.65
N ARG A 22 1.88 -9.91 -7.58
CA ARG A 22 2.89 -10.52 -6.71
C ARG A 22 2.50 -10.43 -5.24
N ALA A 23 1.94 -9.31 -4.78
CA ALA A 23 1.40 -9.21 -3.42
C ALA A 23 0.20 -10.13 -3.17
N GLY A 24 -0.65 -10.35 -4.19
CA GLY A 24 -1.81 -11.23 -4.17
C GLY A 24 -1.46 -12.71 -4.05
N GLN A 25 -0.30 -13.12 -4.55
CA GLN A 25 0.23 -14.48 -4.41
C GLN A 25 0.72 -14.78 -2.98
N LEU A 26 0.91 -13.76 -2.14
CA LEU A 26 1.35 -13.93 -0.76
C LEU A 26 0.18 -14.22 0.17
N SER A 27 0.34 -15.20 1.06
CA SER A 27 -0.73 -15.63 1.96
C SER A 27 -1.11 -14.59 3.05
N GLY A 28 -2.32 -14.72 3.59
CA GLY A 28 -2.82 -13.90 4.68
C GLY A 28 -3.26 -12.51 4.21
N ARG A 29 -2.83 -11.45 4.90
CA ARG A 29 -3.27 -10.06 4.65
C ARG A 29 -2.27 -9.24 3.83
N ALA A 30 -1.34 -9.88 3.12
CA ALA A 30 -0.29 -9.19 2.36
C ALA A 30 -0.86 -8.27 1.27
N LEU A 31 -1.81 -8.75 0.47
CA LEU A 31 -2.50 -7.94 -0.54
C LEU A 31 -3.22 -6.73 0.05
N HIS A 32 -3.88 -6.89 1.20
CA HIS A 32 -4.58 -5.78 1.86
C HIS A 32 -3.58 -4.69 2.30
N VAL A 33 -2.44 -5.11 2.88
CA VAL A 33 -1.37 -4.17 3.23
C VAL A 33 -0.82 -3.48 1.97
N ALA A 34 -0.64 -4.23 0.88
CA ALA A 34 -0.18 -3.69 -0.39
C ALA A 34 -1.13 -2.62 -0.95
N ILE A 35 -2.45 -2.84 -0.88
CA ILE A 35 -3.48 -1.88 -1.29
C ILE A 35 -3.42 -0.62 -0.41
N ALA A 36 -3.30 -0.76 0.91
CA ALA A 36 -3.17 0.39 1.82
C ALA A 36 -1.93 1.24 1.50
N LEU A 37 -0.81 0.59 1.16
CA LEU A 37 0.41 1.28 0.76
C LEU A 37 0.27 1.96 -0.61
N ALA A 38 -0.34 1.32 -1.60
CA ALA A 38 -0.60 1.91 -2.90
C ALA A 38 -1.51 3.15 -2.78
N MET A 39 -2.56 3.08 -1.94
CA MET A 39 -3.45 4.20 -1.67
C MET A 39 -2.69 5.37 -1.04
N GLN A 40 -1.85 5.11 -0.04
CA GLN A 40 -1.05 6.15 0.58
C GLN A 40 0.00 6.74 -0.38
N CYS A 41 0.64 5.90 -1.20
CA CYS A 41 1.60 6.32 -2.20
C CYS A 41 0.99 7.30 -3.21
N GLY A 42 -0.21 7.00 -3.71
CA GLY A 42 -0.94 7.88 -4.62
C GLY A 42 -1.34 9.23 -3.99
N LEU A 43 -1.68 9.21 -2.69
CA LEU A 43 -2.03 10.42 -1.94
C LEU A 43 -0.82 11.29 -1.60
N GLU A 44 0.30 10.68 -1.21
CA GLU A 44 1.53 11.41 -0.89
C GLU A 44 2.39 11.73 -2.13
N ARG A 45 2.03 11.20 -3.31
CA ARG A 45 2.77 11.33 -4.57
C ARG A 45 4.25 10.97 -4.41
N GLY A 46 4.53 9.93 -3.63
CA GLY A 46 5.90 9.52 -3.30
C GLY A 46 6.00 8.04 -2.97
N LEU A 47 7.12 7.43 -3.36
CA LEU A 47 7.38 6.00 -3.15
C LEU A 47 7.86 5.65 -1.74
N SER A 48 8.27 6.64 -0.95
CA SER A 48 8.78 6.46 0.41
C SER A 48 8.03 7.35 1.39
N PHE A 49 7.38 6.75 2.38
CA PHE A 49 6.49 7.47 3.29
C PHE A 49 6.35 6.79 4.64
N ARG A 50 5.91 7.57 5.64
CA ARG A 50 5.59 7.06 6.98
C ARG A 50 4.19 6.44 6.96
N MET A 51 4.09 5.14 7.21
CA MET A 51 2.82 4.41 7.11
C MET A 51 1.75 5.00 8.04
N ARG A 52 0.62 5.42 7.47
CA ARG A 52 -0.55 5.95 8.19
C ARG A 52 -1.51 4.82 8.53
N ARG A 53 -2.07 4.86 9.75
CA ARG A 53 -2.97 3.82 10.25
C ARG A 53 -4.34 3.83 9.56
N ARG A 54 -4.82 5.00 9.13
CA ARG A 54 -6.15 5.18 8.51
C ARG A 54 -6.44 4.15 7.41
N PHE A 55 -5.60 4.09 6.38
CA PHE A 55 -5.77 3.18 5.24
C PHE A 55 -5.70 1.69 5.62
N CYS A 56 -5.03 1.38 6.75
CA CYS A 56 -5.01 0.01 7.26
C CYS A 56 -6.34 -0.32 7.94
N SER A 57 -6.83 0.58 8.79
CA SER A 57 -8.11 0.42 9.49
C SER A 57 -9.29 0.28 8.53
N ASP A 58 -9.31 1.08 7.45
CA ASP A 58 -10.36 1.03 6.42
C ASP A 58 -10.45 -0.35 5.73
N LEU A 59 -9.34 -1.11 5.72
CA LEU A 59 -9.26 -2.48 5.19
C LEU A 59 -9.37 -3.56 6.28
N GLY A 60 -9.79 -3.20 7.50
CA GLY A 60 -9.90 -4.11 8.63
C GLY A 60 -8.57 -4.68 9.12
N LEU A 61 -7.45 -3.98 8.87
CA LEU A 61 -6.12 -4.45 9.26
C LEU A 61 -5.77 -4.04 10.68
N GLU A 62 -5.70 -5.03 11.56
CA GLU A 62 -5.11 -4.86 12.87
C GLU A 62 -3.60 -4.66 12.80
N ARG A 63 -3.02 -4.09 13.86
CA ARG A 63 -1.58 -3.83 13.98
C ARG A 63 -0.76 -5.09 13.63
N THR A 64 -1.10 -6.24 14.20
CA THR A 64 -0.37 -7.50 13.97
C THR A 64 -0.47 -7.97 12.52
N ALA A 65 -1.63 -7.82 11.89
CA ALA A 65 -1.83 -8.14 10.48
C ALA A 65 -0.98 -7.23 9.58
N VAL A 66 -0.89 -5.93 9.89
CA VAL A 66 -0.01 -4.99 9.19
C VAL A 66 1.45 -5.42 9.29
N TYR A 67 1.95 -5.72 10.50
CA TYR A 67 3.35 -6.14 10.67
C TYR A 67 3.66 -7.45 9.93
N ARG A 68 2.76 -8.44 9.98
CA ARG A 68 2.92 -9.70 9.25
C ARG A 68 2.89 -9.48 7.73
N GLY A 69 1.98 -8.66 7.23
CA GLY A 69 1.89 -8.31 5.82
C GLY A 69 3.13 -7.57 5.33
N LEU A 70 3.58 -6.54 6.05
CA LEU A 70 4.82 -5.81 5.75
C LEU A 70 6.03 -6.75 5.69
N LYS A 71 6.15 -7.68 6.64
CA LYS A 71 7.24 -8.66 6.63
C LYS A 71 7.23 -9.52 5.37
N LYS A 72 6.05 -10.00 4.94
CA LYS A 72 5.92 -10.80 3.71
C LYS A 72 6.23 -10.00 2.45
N LEU A 73 5.73 -8.77 2.36
CA LEU A 73 6.02 -7.88 1.24
C LEU A 73 7.52 -7.56 1.15
N GLU A 74 8.17 -7.34 2.29
CA GLU A 74 9.61 -7.08 2.37
C GLU A 74 10.42 -8.32 1.94
N GLN A 75 10.04 -9.51 2.41
CA GLN A 75 10.64 -10.78 2.00
C GLN A 75 10.46 -11.07 0.51
N ALA A 76 9.33 -10.67 -0.08
CA ALA A 76 9.06 -10.79 -1.51
C ALA A 76 9.76 -9.71 -2.36
N GLY A 77 10.51 -8.79 -1.75
CA GLY A 77 11.21 -7.70 -2.42
C GLY A 77 10.30 -6.61 -2.98
N LEU A 78 9.04 -6.54 -2.52
CA LEU A 78 8.04 -5.57 -2.98
C LEU A 78 8.12 -4.23 -2.24
N VAL A 79 8.68 -4.24 -1.02
CA VAL A 79 8.88 -3.05 -0.18
C VAL A 79 10.19 -3.13 0.59
N ARG A 80 10.70 -1.98 1.03
CA ARG A 80 11.72 -1.86 2.10
C ARG A 80 11.08 -1.18 3.30
N VAL A 81 11.36 -1.67 4.51
CA VAL A 81 10.72 -1.13 5.72
C VAL A 81 11.77 -0.73 6.77
N GLN A 82 11.91 0.57 6.98
CA GLN A 82 12.72 1.11 8.07
C GLN A 82 11.86 1.18 9.35
N ARG A 83 12.30 0.48 10.39
CA ARG A 83 11.60 0.39 11.68
C ARG A 83 12.44 1.07 12.75
N ARG A 84 11.80 1.94 13.55
CA ARG A 84 12.39 2.57 14.75
C ARG A 84 11.46 2.36 15.93
N ARG A 85 12.01 2.03 17.10
CA ARG A 85 11.24 1.85 18.33
C ARG A 85 10.39 3.10 18.63
N GLY A 86 9.11 2.90 18.92
CA GLY A 86 8.16 3.99 19.22
C GLY A 86 7.67 4.80 18.00
N ALA A 87 8.16 4.51 16.80
CA ALA A 87 7.78 5.23 15.59
C ALA A 87 6.97 4.35 14.62
N ARG A 88 6.17 4.99 13.77
CA ARG A 88 5.55 4.33 12.62
C ARG A 88 6.65 3.97 11.61
N PRO A 89 6.58 2.80 10.96
CA PRO A 89 7.57 2.41 9.97
C PRO A 89 7.57 3.38 8.78
N ILE A 90 8.76 3.62 8.23
CA ILE A 90 8.91 4.25 6.92
C ILE A 90 8.98 3.12 5.90
N VAL A 91 8.08 3.15 4.92
CA VAL A 91 7.96 2.14 3.88
C VAL A 91 8.37 2.76 2.56
N SER A 92 9.22 2.06 1.82
CA SER A 92 9.57 2.41 0.44
C SER A 92 9.06 1.30 -0.50
N LEU A 93 8.27 1.66 -1.51
CA LEU A 93 7.80 0.72 -2.53
C LEU A 93 8.94 0.42 -3.51
N VAL A 94 9.09 -0.85 -3.88
CA VAL A 94 10.14 -1.33 -4.80
C VAL A 94 9.49 -1.85 -6.07
N GLY A 95 10.00 -1.42 -7.23
CA GLY A 95 9.42 -1.79 -8.53
C GLY A 95 7.98 -1.32 -8.69
N PHE A 96 7.62 -0.22 -8.02
CA PHE A 96 6.30 0.40 -8.13
C PHE A 96 6.46 1.71 -8.89
N GLU A 97 5.81 1.84 -10.04
CA GLU A 97 5.89 3.05 -10.85
C GLU A 97 4.75 4.02 -10.53
N LEU A 98 5.10 5.24 -10.12
CA LEU A 98 4.18 6.37 -10.11
C LEU A 98 4.09 6.93 -11.54
N ARG A 99 3.44 6.22 -12.47
CA ARG A 99 3.24 6.79 -13.81
C ARG A 99 2.28 7.98 -13.73
N SER A 100 2.72 9.16 -14.12
CA SER A 100 1.81 10.22 -14.55
C SER A 100 1.22 9.80 -15.90
N ARG A 101 -0.12 9.83 -16.01
CA ARG A 101 -0.96 9.59 -17.21
C ARG A 101 -0.17 9.32 -18.50
N VAL A 102 -0.28 8.11 -19.05
CA VAL A 102 -0.16 7.98 -20.51
C VAL A 102 -1.29 8.83 -21.10
N GLY A 103 -0.91 9.73 -22.02
CA GLY A 103 -1.77 10.75 -22.61
C GLY A 103 -3.06 10.21 -23.23
#